data_AF-A0A1V0U1Y4-F1
#
_entry.id   AF-A0A1V0U1Y4-F1
#
_cell.length_a   1.000
_cell.length_b   1.000
_cell.length_c   1.000
_cell.angle_alpha   90.00
_cell.angle_beta   90.00
_cell.angle_gamma   90.00
#
_symmetry.space_group_name_H-M   'P 1'
#
loop_
_entity.id
_entity.type
_entity.pdbx_description
1 polymer ?
#
loop_
_entity_poly.entity_id
_entity_poly.type
_entity_poly.pdbx_seq_one_letter_code
_entity_poly.pdbx_strand_id
1 'polypeptide(L)'
;MTWRDDSFTVHYTIVPALPDAADATPVLLALEAMDDIGNEYVDWGGAYGASGDGTYTRGSITAQPALAPQAGEVRVRLTFLRDGEEHTCRLRLRTSATRP
;
A
#
# COMPACT_ATOMS: atom_id res chain seq x y z
N MET A 1 17.18 3.09 -21.84
CA MET A 1 15.88 2.95 -21.19
C MET A 1 16.08 3.23 -19.72
N THR A 2 15.89 4.48 -19.31
CA THR A 2 16.04 4.90 -17.91
C THR A 2 14.75 4.55 -17.19
N TRP A 3 14.78 3.57 -16.29
CA TRP A 3 13.71 3.31 -15.33
C TRP A 3 13.44 4.62 -14.59
N ARG A 4 12.32 5.28 -14.89
CA ARG A 4 11.86 6.40 -14.07
C ARG A 4 11.15 5.79 -12.87
N ASP A 5 11.49 6.25 -11.67
CA ASP A 5 10.58 6.16 -10.52
C ASP A 5 9.33 6.96 -10.89
N ASP A 6 8.38 6.28 -11.53
CA ASP A 6 7.09 6.84 -11.93
C ASP A 6 5.96 6.40 -10.98
N SER A 7 6.33 5.69 -9.91
CA SER A 7 5.43 5.16 -8.88
C SER A 7 6.07 5.21 -7.50
N PHE A 8 5.29 4.92 -6.47
CA PHE A 8 5.79 4.57 -5.14
C PHE A 8 5.09 3.31 -4.63
N THR A 9 5.81 2.49 -3.87
CA THR A 9 5.29 1.24 -3.33
C THR A 9 5.14 1.31 -1.81
N VAL A 10 3.98 0.88 -1.32
CA VAL A 10 3.74 0.68 0.12
C VAL A 10 3.88 -0.80 0.41
N HIS A 11 4.83 -1.16 1.27
CA HIS A 11 4.97 -2.52 1.80
C HIS A 11 4.27 -2.61 3.16
N TYR A 12 3.50 -3.68 3.37
CA TYR A 12 2.75 -3.90 4.60
C TYR A 12 2.89 -5.34 5.11
N THR A 13 2.52 -5.53 6.38
CA THR A 13 2.48 -6.83 7.05
C THR A 13 1.20 -6.94 7.86
N ILE A 14 0.49 -8.06 7.72
CA ILE A 14 -0.74 -8.38 8.46
C ILE A 14 -0.42 -9.49 9.46
N VAL A 15 -0.81 -9.27 10.72
CA VAL A 15 -0.63 -10.22 11.83
C VAL A 15 -1.96 -10.32 12.60
N PRO A 16 -2.50 -11.53 12.86
CA PRO A 16 -1.99 -12.84 12.42
C PRO A 16 -2.05 -13.01 10.89
N ALA A 17 -1.37 -14.02 10.34
CA ALA A 17 -1.43 -14.32 8.91
C ALA A 17 -2.87 -14.47 8.41
N LEU A 18 -3.11 -14.00 7.19
CA LEU A 18 -4.35 -14.29 6.48
C LEU A 18 -4.43 -15.80 6.20
N PRO A 19 -5.66 -16.37 6.20
CA PRO A 19 -5.86 -17.75 5.79
C PRO A 19 -5.40 -17.96 4.34
N ASP A 20 -5.00 -19.19 4.02
CA ASP A 20 -4.45 -19.53 2.70
C ASP A 20 -5.44 -19.14 1.57
N ALA A 21 -4.93 -18.44 0.57
CA ALA A 21 -5.73 -17.89 -0.52
C ALA A 21 -6.31 -18.98 -1.44
N ALA A 22 -5.75 -20.19 -1.42
CA ALA A 22 -6.28 -21.33 -2.18
C ALA A 22 -7.65 -21.80 -1.68
N ASP A 23 -7.93 -21.61 -0.38
CA ASP A 23 -9.13 -22.12 0.30
C ASP A 23 -10.05 -21.02 0.84
N ALA A 24 -9.73 -19.75 0.58
CA ALA A 24 -10.42 -18.60 1.17
C ALA A 24 -10.73 -17.49 0.16
N THR A 25 -11.73 -16.67 0.47
CA THR A 25 -12.01 -15.44 -0.27
C THR A 25 -10.77 -14.55 -0.32
N PRO A 26 -10.32 -14.12 -1.52
CA PRO A 26 -9.15 -13.27 -1.65
C PRO A 26 -9.41 -11.91 -0.99
N VAL A 27 -8.37 -11.37 -0.34
CA VAL A 27 -8.38 -9.99 0.13
C VAL A 27 -8.17 -9.06 -1.04
N LEU A 28 -9.12 -8.14 -1.25
CA LEU A 28 -8.97 -7.04 -2.19
C LEU A 28 -8.38 -5.84 -1.45
N LEU A 29 -7.39 -5.19 -2.04
CA LEU A 29 -6.72 -4.04 -1.45
C LEU A 29 -6.94 -2.81 -2.33
N ALA A 30 -7.31 -1.72 -1.66
CA ALA A 30 -7.32 -0.37 -2.20
C ALA A 30 -6.33 0.52 -1.45
N LEU A 31 -5.64 1.38 -2.20
CA LEU A 31 -4.85 2.49 -1.67
C LEU A 31 -5.49 3.80 -2.13
N GLU A 32 -5.76 4.67 -1.16
CA GLU A 32 -6.07 6.08 -1.39
C GLU A 32 -5.04 6.90 -0.62
N ALA A 33 -4.37 7.84 -1.27
CA ALA A 33 -3.38 8.67 -0.61
C ALA A 33 -3.43 10.11 -1.10
N MET A 34 -3.07 11.03 -0.21
CA MET A 34 -2.93 12.45 -0.52
C MET A 34 -1.70 13.01 0.19
N ASP A 35 -0.87 13.71 -0.56
CA ASP A 35 0.30 14.39 0.00
C ASP A 35 -0.05 15.73 0.68
N ASP A 36 0.97 16.40 1.22
CA ASP A 36 0.82 17.70 1.91
C ASP A 36 0.75 18.90 0.96
N ILE A 37 0.91 18.70 -0.34
CA ILE A 37 0.78 19.74 -1.37
C ILE A 37 -0.48 19.58 -2.25
N GLY A 38 -1.26 18.53 -2.00
CA GLY A 38 -2.59 18.31 -2.58
C GLY A 38 -2.65 17.34 -3.76
N ASN A 39 -1.58 16.58 -4.05
CA ASN A 39 -1.67 15.52 -5.05
C ASN A 39 -2.36 14.29 -4.46
N GLU A 40 -3.20 13.66 -5.28
CA GLU A 40 -3.90 12.43 -4.97
C GLU A 40 -3.26 11.24 -5.69
N TYR A 41 -3.27 10.10 -5.02
CA TYR A 41 -2.73 8.84 -5.51
C TYR A 41 -3.72 7.72 -5.18
N VAL A 42 -4.06 6.93 -6.18
CA VAL A 42 -4.97 5.78 -6.00
C VAL A 42 -4.40 4.55 -6.67
N ASP A 43 -4.60 3.40 -6.05
CA ASP A 43 -4.32 2.12 -6.67
C ASP A 43 -5.31 1.06 -6.17
N TRP A 44 -5.58 0.09 -7.02
CA TRP A 44 -6.47 -1.03 -6.74
C TRP A 44 -5.79 -2.31 -7.17
N GLY A 45 -5.78 -3.28 -6.27
CA GLY A 45 -4.99 -4.49 -6.46
C GLY A 45 -3.63 -4.35 -5.81
N GLY A 46 -3.17 -5.46 -5.26
CA GLY A 46 -1.90 -5.55 -4.56
C GLY A 46 -1.49 -7.02 -4.55
N ALA A 47 -0.21 -7.26 -4.32
CA ALA A 47 0.30 -8.61 -4.15
C ALA A 47 0.45 -8.91 -2.66
N TYR A 48 0.04 -10.09 -2.22
CA TYR A 48 0.31 -10.56 -0.87
C TYR A 48 0.56 -12.06 -0.84
N GLY A 49 1.22 -12.52 0.22
CA GLY A 49 1.51 -13.93 0.46
C GLY A 49 1.97 -14.19 1.89
N ALA A 50 1.75 -15.43 2.34
CA ALA A 50 2.20 -15.86 3.66
C ALA A 50 3.74 -15.81 3.76
N SER A 51 4.24 -15.53 4.96
CA SER A 51 5.64 -15.75 5.29
C SER A 51 5.98 -17.24 5.21
N GLY A 52 7.26 -17.56 5.04
CA GLY A 52 7.71 -18.96 4.96
C GLY A 52 7.41 -19.79 6.23
N ASP A 53 7.21 -19.12 7.37
CA ASP A 53 6.81 -19.73 8.65
C ASP A 53 5.29 -19.64 8.92
N GLY A 54 4.51 -19.03 8.02
CA GLY A 54 3.05 -18.89 8.13
C GLY A 54 2.56 -17.96 9.25
N THR A 55 3.44 -17.21 9.92
CA THR A 55 3.08 -16.37 11.07
C THR A 55 2.49 -15.01 10.69
N TYR A 56 2.80 -14.50 9.50
CA TYR A 56 2.27 -13.25 8.98
C TYR A 56 2.04 -13.29 7.47
N THR A 57 1.27 -12.32 6.97
CA THR A 57 1.13 -12.09 5.52
C THR A 57 1.84 -10.81 5.14
N ARG A 58 2.74 -10.87 4.16
CA ARG A 58 3.42 -9.70 3.59
C ARG A 58 2.72 -9.31 2.30
N GLY A 59 2.62 -8.02 2.04
CA GLY A 59 2.15 -7.54 0.74
C GLY A 59 2.70 -6.19 0.33
N SER A 60 2.33 -5.80 -0.87
CA SER A 60 2.70 -4.52 -1.48
C SER A 60 1.62 -4.03 -2.44
N ILE A 61 1.50 -2.71 -2.53
CA ILE A 61 0.66 -2.00 -3.50
C ILE A 61 1.44 -0.80 -4.05
N THR A 62 1.26 -0.48 -5.34
CA THR A 62 2.13 0.48 -6.06
C THR A 62 1.27 1.54 -6.74
N ALA A 63 1.25 2.73 -6.14
CA ALA A 63 0.47 3.83 -6.69
C ALA A 63 1.30 4.67 -7.67
N GLN A 64 0.59 5.21 -8.67
CA GLN A 64 1.11 6.14 -9.65
C GLN A 64 0.37 7.49 -9.56
N PRO A 65 1.05 8.61 -9.86
CA PRO A 65 2.47 8.72 -10.19
C PRO A 65 3.37 8.58 -8.95
N ALA A 66 4.69 8.71 -9.13
CA ALA A 66 5.63 8.83 -8.01
C ALA A 66 5.27 10.03 -7.11
N LEU A 67 5.66 9.93 -5.84
CA LEU A 67 5.47 11.02 -4.88
C LEU A 67 6.15 12.30 -5.38
N ALA A 68 5.47 13.42 -5.21
CA ALA A 68 6.04 14.71 -5.59
C ALA A 68 7.33 14.96 -4.77
N PRO A 69 8.47 15.32 -5.40
CA PRO A 69 9.73 15.50 -4.69
C PRO A 69 9.69 16.56 -3.57
N GLN A 70 8.75 17.50 -3.67
CA GLN A 70 8.53 18.59 -2.73
C GLN A 70 7.51 18.27 -1.64
N ALA A 71 6.75 17.17 -1.76
CA ALA A 71 5.88 16.71 -0.70
C ALA A 71 6.74 16.21 0.45
N GLY A 72 6.52 16.70 1.68
CA GLY A 72 7.22 16.24 2.88
C GLY A 72 6.53 15.08 3.57
N GLU A 73 5.28 14.81 3.18
CA GLU A 73 4.42 13.84 3.82
C GLU A 73 3.36 13.31 2.87
N VAL A 74 2.99 12.04 3.07
CA VAL A 74 1.82 11.42 2.45
C VAL A 74 0.93 10.79 3.51
N ARG A 75 -0.38 11.09 3.43
CA ARG A 75 -1.42 10.41 4.20
C ARG A 75 -1.95 9.27 3.34
N VAL A 76 -1.84 8.05 3.84
CA VAL A 76 -2.25 6.84 3.13
C VAL A 76 -3.39 6.18 3.88
N ARG A 77 -4.45 5.80 3.15
CA ARG A 77 -5.51 4.92 3.60
C ARG A 77 -5.41 3.62 2.79
N LEU A 78 -5.16 2.53 3.51
CA LEU A 78 -5.25 1.19 2.96
C LEU A 78 -6.59 0.60 3.39
N THR A 79 -7.38 0.12 2.43
CA THR A 79 -8.65 -0.57 2.70
C THR A 79 -8.53 -2.01 2.22
N PHE A 80 -8.63 -2.96 3.15
CA PHE A 80 -8.67 -4.39 2.87
C PHE A 80 -10.14 -4.84 2.90
N LEU A 81 -10.65 -5.31 1.76
CA LEU A 81 -12.00 -5.86 1.65
C LEU A 81 -11.91 -7.40 1.60
N ARG A 82 -12.62 -8.06 2.51
CA ARG A 82 -12.71 -9.53 2.57
C ARG A 82 -14.11 -9.92 3.06
N ASP A 83 -14.74 -10.89 2.39
CA ASP A 83 -16.08 -11.39 2.76
C ASP A 83 -17.16 -10.28 2.88
N GLY A 84 -17.01 -9.19 2.13
CA GLY A 84 -17.90 -8.02 2.20
C GLY A 84 -17.63 -7.06 3.36
N GLU A 85 -16.62 -7.33 4.19
CA GLU A 85 -16.20 -6.47 5.29
C GLU A 85 -14.96 -5.62 4.92
N GLU A 86 -15.01 -4.33 5.26
CA GLU A 86 -13.90 -3.40 5.08
C GLU A 86 -13.07 -3.23 6.35
N HIS A 87 -11.76 -3.44 6.22
CA HIS A 87 -10.78 -3.16 7.26
C HIS A 87 -9.85 -2.04 6.79
N THR A 88 -9.92 -0.88 7.44
CA THR A 88 -9.13 0.30 7.05
C THR A 88 -7.93 0.52 7.98
N CYS A 89 -6.77 0.79 7.40
CA CYS A 89 -5.59 1.31 8.10
C CYS A 89 -5.26 2.70 7.57
N ARG A 90 -5.04 3.68 8.46
CA ARG A 90 -4.63 5.04 8.11
C ARG A 90 -3.24 5.33 8.63
N LEU A 91 -2.37 5.80 7.75
CA LEU A 91 -0.95 6.02 8.02
C LEU A 91 -0.55 7.42 7.58
N ARG A 92 0.38 8.02 8.32
CA ARG A 92 1.03 9.28 7.98
C ARG A 92 2.51 9.00 7.81
N LEU A 93 3.00 9.06 6.58
CA LEU A 93 4.36 8.68 6.24
C LEU A 93 5.14 9.93 5.84
N ARG A 94 6.33 10.10 6.41
CA ARG A 94 7.26 11.15 5.97
C ARG A 94 7.96 10.70 4.72
N THR A 95 8.05 11.59 3.74
CA THR A 95 8.83 11.34 2.54
C THR A 95 10.27 11.79 2.79
N SER A 96 11.21 11.10 2.17
CA SER A 96 12.61 11.51 2.14
C SER A 96 12.80 12.61 1.09
N ALA A 97 12.06 13.72 1.20
CA ALA A 97 12.25 14.84 0.29
C ALA A 97 13.68 15.39 0.48
N THR A 98 14.55 15.14 -0.50
CA THR A 98 15.80 15.88 -0.61
C THR A 98 15.44 17.29 -1.03
N ARG A 99 15.55 18.22 -0.08
CA ARG A 99 15.48 19.66 -0.34
C ARG A 99 16.48 20.00 -1.47
N PRO A 100 16.07 20.75 -2.50
CA PRO A 100 16.98 21.19 -3.57
C PRO A 100 18.08 22.12 -3.04
#